data_AF-A0A8S3XII0-F1
#
_entry.id   AF-A0A8S3XII0-F1
#
_cell.length_a   1.000
_cell.length_b   1.000
_cell.length_c   1.000
_cell.angle_alpha   90.00
_cell.angle_beta   90.00
_cell.angle_gamma   90.00
#
_symmetry.space_group_name_H-M   'P 1'
#
loop_
_entity.id
_entity.type
_entity.pdbx_description
1 polymer ?
#
loop_
_entity_poly.entity_id
_entity_poly.type
_entity_poly.pdbx_seq_one_letter_code
_entity_poly.pdbx_strand_id
1 'polypeptide(L)'
;MRQAFQHTYSPGYKRSPKRLGDYKEFQSFLDIKPHKLLHTAQTRWLSLLPAVKRLLEQLPALKLYFQNAVLNDKLLAAQIIHVKWMDPSTELYLNFLNYVLLYFHDINKEMQSESPKLYLLYERIFTTYKTILECFIKPELLQLTEDEKNSRKDLNLDLENKILNLEYENKQHHVSIEEIYLGGNVISLLLKQYLGMKWK
;
A
#
# COMPACT_ATOMS: atom_id res chain seq x y z
N MET A 1 3.66 4.42 12.49
CA MET A 1 2.29 4.11 12.02
C MET A 1 1.62 2.92 12.73
N ARG A 2 2.36 1.96 13.29
CA ARG A 2 1.83 0.98 14.28
C ARG A 2 1.04 1.66 15.40
N GLN A 3 1.55 2.79 15.90
CA GLN A 3 0.87 3.65 16.87
C GLN A 3 -0.38 4.35 16.28
N ALA A 4 -0.40 4.84 15.05
CA ALA A 4 -1.62 5.42 14.44
C ALA A 4 -2.72 4.36 14.22
N PHE A 5 -2.33 3.16 13.80
CA PHE A 5 -3.17 1.95 13.76
C PHE A 5 -3.52 1.39 15.14
N GLN A 6 -2.86 1.80 16.23
CA GLN A 6 -3.22 1.39 17.59
C GLN A 6 -4.06 2.48 18.30
N HIS A 7 -3.82 3.76 17.99
CA HIS A 7 -4.52 4.90 18.59
C HIS A 7 -5.90 5.14 17.97
N THR A 8 -6.07 4.95 16.66
CA THR A 8 -7.42 4.85 16.03
C THR A 8 -8.22 3.65 16.60
N TYR A 9 -7.51 2.70 17.20
CA TYR A 9 -8.02 1.44 17.74
C TYR A 9 -7.97 1.41 19.28
N SER A 10 -7.70 2.56 19.93
CA SER A 10 -7.66 2.66 21.39
C SER A 10 -9.02 2.24 21.97
N PRO A 11 -9.07 1.46 23.07
CA PRO A 11 -10.30 0.82 23.57
C PRO A 11 -11.48 1.77 23.77
N GLY A 12 -11.23 3.05 24.06
CA GLY A 12 -12.27 4.06 24.27
C GLY A 12 -12.97 4.56 23.00
N TYR A 13 -12.43 4.33 21.81
CA TYR A 13 -13.01 4.83 20.56
C TYR A 13 -13.92 3.81 19.87
N LYS A 14 -13.54 2.52 19.89
CA LYS A 14 -14.32 1.44 19.24
C LYS A 14 -15.55 0.97 20.00
N ARG A 15 -15.64 1.26 21.29
CA ARG A 15 -16.68 0.70 22.18
C ARG A 15 -17.80 1.67 22.52
N SER A 16 -17.71 2.93 22.10
CA SER A 16 -18.76 3.93 22.36
C SER A 16 -19.79 3.90 21.23
N PRO A 17 -21.04 3.45 21.48
CA PRO A 17 -22.10 3.48 20.47
C PRO A 17 -22.37 4.91 19.98
N LYS A 18 -22.20 5.90 20.87
CA LYS A 18 -22.30 7.33 20.54
C LYS A 18 -21.28 7.72 19.49
N ARG A 19 -19.99 7.49 19.72
CA ARG A 19 -18.91 7.84 18.76
C ARG A 19 -19.06 7.12 17.42
N LEU A 20 -19.54 5.87 17.43
CA LEU A 20 -19.87 5.12 16.22
C LEU A 20 -21.07 5.71 15.47
N GLY A 21 -22.06 6.23 16.20
CA GLY A 21 -23.20 6.98 15.64
C GLY A 21 -22.73 8.29 15.01
N ASP A 22 -22.03 9.12 15.78
CA ASP A 22 -21.48 10.40 15.32
C ASP A 22 -20.62 10.19 14.05
N TYR A 23 -19.75 9.18 14.03
CA TYR A 23 -18.93 8.86 12.86
C TYR A 23 -19.76 8.50 11.62
N LYS A 24 -20.87 7.78 11.77
CA LYS A 24 -21.76 7.44 10.64
C LYS A 24 -22.44 8.66 10.03
N GLU A 25 -22.67 9.71 10.82
CA GLU A 25 -23.23 10.96 10.30
C GLU A 25 -22.25 11.61 9.31
N PHE A 26 -20.94 11.64 9.62
CA PHE A 26 -19.93 12.14 8.69
C PHE A 26 -19.78 11.27 7.43
N GLN A 27 -19.93 9.95 7.56
CA GLN A 27 -19.95 9.05 6.40
C GLN A 27 -21.13 9.39 5.48
N SER A 28 -22.32 9.53 6.05
CA SER A 28 -23.55 9.85 5.32
C SER A 28 -23.51 11.26 4.71
N PHE A 29 -22.96 12.23 5.45
CA PHE A 29 -22.77 13.62 4.99
C PHE A 29 -21.87 13.71 3.74
N LEU A 30 -20.88 12.83 3.62
CA LEU A 30 -19.98 12.76 2.48
C LEU A 30 -20.42 11.77 1.38
N ASP A 31 -21.62 11.19 1.50
CA ASP A 31 -22.11 10.13 0.62
C ASP A 31 -21.14 8.92 0.52
N ILE A 32 -20.42 8.65 1.61
CA ILE A 32 -19.54 7.49 1.74
C ILE A 32 -20.31 6.35 2.39
N LYS A 33 -20.24 5.16 1.78
CA LYS A 33 -20.91 3.98 2.31
C LYS A 33 -20.55 3.75 3.80
N PRO A 34 -21.55 3.66 4.70
CA PRO A 34 -21.29 3.49 6.13
C PRO A 34 -20.61 2.16 6.42
N HIS A 35 -19.37 2.24 6.86
CA HIS A 35 -18.54 1.09 7.18
C HIS A 35 -17.82 1.26 8.52
N LYS A 36 -17.71 0.15 9.27
CA LYS A 36 -16.81 0.10 10.42
C LYS A 36 -15.36 -0.03 9.94
N LEU A 37 -14.42 0.56 10.69
CA LEU A 37 -12.99 0.38 10.45
C LEU A 37 -12.58 -1.06 10.80
N LEU A 38 -11.87 -1.71 9.87
CA LEU A 38 -11.45 -3.10 10.00
C LEU A 38 -10.22 -3.22 10.91
N HIS A 39 -10.23 -4.15 11.87
CA HIS A 39 -9.05 -4.45 12.66
C HIS A 39 -8.10 -5.35 11.88
N THR A 40 -6.84 -4.94 11.76
CA THR A 40 -5.78 -5.79 11.20
C THR A 40 -5.35 -6.79 12.26
N ALA A 41 -5.49 -8.09 12.01
CA ALA A 41 -4.91 -9.08 12.91
C ALA A 41 -3.39 -9.12 12.66
N GLN A 42 -2.58 -9.11 13.72
CA GLN A 42 -1.12 -8.99 13.63
C GLN A 42 -0.48 -10.10 12.77
N THR A 43 -1.10 -11.27 12.69
CA THR A 43 -0.60 -12.46 11.99
C THR A 43 -1.33 -12.77 10.68
N ARG A 44 -2.28 -11.94 10.23
CA ARG A 44 -3.06 -12.21 9.00
C ARG A 44 -2.84 -11.14 7.95
N TRP A 45 -1.83 -11.33 7.11
CA TRP A 45 -1.49 -10.40 6.03
C TRP A 45 -2.63 -10.22 5.03
N LEU A 46 -3.45 -11.24 4.79
CA LEU A 46 -4.67 -11.15 3.98
C LEU A 46 -5.71 -10.16 4.53
N SER A 47 -5.71 -9.90 5.85
CA SER A 47 -6.61 -8.90 6.45
C SER A 47 -6.13 -7.47 6.30
N LEU A 48 -4.85 -7.27 5.94
CA LEU A 48 -4.23 -5.96 5.86
C LEU A 48 -4.68 -5.18 4.62
N LEU A 49 -4.70 -5.81 3.44
CA LEU A 49 -5.13 -5.15 2.20
C LEU A 49 -6.59 -4.63 2.29
N PRO A 50 -7.59 -5.43 2.72
CA PRO A 50 -8.94 -4.95 2.94
C PRO A 50 -9.02 -3.80 3.96
N ALA A 51 -8.20 -3.83 5.02
CA ALA A 51 -8.17 -2.77 6.01
C ALA A 51 -7.58 -1.46 5.44
N VAL A 52 -6.53 -1.54 4.62
CA VAL A 52 -5.95 -0.37 3.94
C VAL A 52 -6.97 0.21 2.94
N LYS A 53 -7.63 -0.63 2.14
CA LYS A 53 -8.70 -0.19 1.23
C LYS A 53 -9.83 0.52 1.98
N ARG A 54 -10.27 -0.06 3.10
CA ARG A 54 -11.29 0.56 3.97
C ARG A 54 -10.81 1.89 4.53
N LEU A 55 -9.54 2.01 4.93
CA LEU A 55 -9.00 3.28 5.44
C LEU A 55 -8.94 4.35 4.37
N LEU A 56 -8.53 4.01 3.14
CA LEU A 56 -8.51 4.95 2.02
C LEU A 56 -9.93 5.44 1.67
N GLU A 57 -10.89 4.52 1.57
CA GLU A 57 -12.31 4.83 1.34
C GLU A 57 -12.88 5.78 2.40
N GLN A 58 -12.51 5.55 3.66
CA GLN A 58 -13.06 6.25 4.82
C GLN A 58 -12.26 7.49 5.23
N LEU A 59 -11.12 7.74 4.58
CA LEU A 59 -10.20 8.82 4.92
C LEU A 59 -10.86 10.21 4.98
N PRO A 60 -11.73 10.61 4.03
CA PRO A 60 -12.39 11.92 4.08
C PRO A 60 -13.32 12.06 5.30
N ALA A 61 -14.12 11.02 5.60
CA ALA A 61 -15.02 11.01 6.76
C ALA A 61 -14.23 11.02 8.08
N LEU A 62 -13.11 10.28 8.15
CA LEU A 62 -12.22 10.29 9.31
C LEU A 62 -11.59 11.67 9.54
N LYS A 63 -11.13 12.34 8.47
CA LYS A 63 -10.58 13.70 8.54
C LYS A 63 -11.60 14.67 9.16
N LEU A 64 -12.84 14.69 8.66
CA LEU A 64 -13.91 15.54 9.20
C LEU A 64 -14.30 15.19 10.64
N TYR A 65 -14.45 13.89 10.92
CA TYR A 65 -14.80 13.43 12.25
C TYR A 65 -13.77 13.90 13.29
N PHE A 66 -12.47 13.69 13.01
CA PHE A 66 -11.42 14.06 13.95
C PHE A 66 -11.21 15.58 14.01
N GLN A 67 -11.49 16.34 12.94
CA GLN A 67 -11.59 17.80 13.02
C GLN A 67 -12.66 18.22 14.03
N ASN A 68 -13.87 17.67 13.91
CA ASN A 68 -14.98 17.98 14.82
C ASN A 68 -14.68 17.57 16.27
N ALA A 69 -14.07 16.40 16.47
CA ALA A 69 -13.68 15.91 17.80
C ALA A 69 -12.62 16.81 18.46
N VAL A 70 -11.68 17.37 17.68
CA VAL A 70 -10.69 18.33 18.20
C VAL A 70 -11.36 19.63 18.63
N LEU A 71 -12.32 20.13 17.85
CA LEU A 71 -13.03 21.38 18.15
C LEU A 71 -13.95 21.26 19.37
N ASN A 72 -14.67 20.14 19.50
CA ASN A 72 -15.73 19.99 20.51
C ASN A 72 -15.27 19.28 21.79
N ASP A 73 -14.49 18.19 21.67
CA ASP A 73 -14.17 17.33 22.82
C ASP A 73 -12.79 17.61 23.45
N LYS A 74 -11.95 18.46 22.81
CA LYS A 74 -10.59 18.84 23.25
C LYS A 74 -9.70 17.65 23.70
N LEU A 75 -9.90 16.48 23.12
CA LEU A 75 -9.14 15.28 23.48
C LEU A 75 -7.75 15.30 22.83
N LEU A 76 -6.69 15.23 23.63
CA LEU A 76 -5.30 15.17 23.15
C LEU A 76 -5.06 14.02 22.16
N ALA A 77 -5.69 12.86 22.41
CA ALA A 77 -5.61 11.72 21.50
C ALA A 77 -6.25 12.01 20.13
N ALA A 78 -7.36 12.76 20.10
CA ALA A 78 -8.00 13.17 18.85
C ALA A 78 -7.12 14.18 18.08
N GLN A 79 -6.41 15.07 18.78
CA GLN A 79 -5.46 16.01 18.15
C GLN A 79 -4.29 15.29 17.48
N ILE A 80 -3.66 14.33 18.16
CA ILE A 80 -2.55 13.54 17.60
C ILE A 80 -3.01 12.80 16.34
N ILE A 81 -4.18 12.17 16.41
CA ILE A 81 -4.77 11.43 15.31
C ILE A 81 -5.12 12.38 14.15
N HIS A 82 -5.73 13.52 14.45
CA HIS A 82 -6.09 14.56 13.48
C HIS A 82 -4.88 15.08 12.71
N VAL A 83 -3.80 15.47 13.41
CA VAL A 83 -2.54 15.93 12.79
C VAL A 83 -2.01 14.86 11.83
N LYS A 84 -2.04 13.59 12.24
CA LYS A 84 -1.54 12.51 11.37
C LYS A 84 -2.43 12.25 10.16
N TRP A 85 -3.76 12.35 10.29
CA TRP A 85 -4.66 12.16 9.13
C TRP A 85 -4.62 13.33 8.15
N MET A 86 -4.29 14.53 8.61
CA MET A 86 -4.15 15.71 7.75
C MET A 86 -2.81 15.81 7.02
N ASP A 87 -1.79 15.13 7.53
CA ASP A 87 -0.49 15.01 6.87
C ASP A 87 -0.63 14.29 5.50
N PRO A 88 -0.27 14.93 4.38
CA PRO A 88 -0.33 14.34 3.04
C PRO A 88 0.46 13.02 2.92
N SER A 89 1.52 12.86 3.73
CA SER A 89 2.32 11.62 3.74
C SER A 89 1.51 10.39 4.14
N THR A 90 0.44 10.55 4.93
CA THR A 90 -0.42 9.44 5.35
C THR A 90 -1.20 8.87 4.19
N GLU A 91 -1.77 9.72 3.33
CA GLU A 91 -2.53 9.27 2.15
C GLU A 91 -1.61 8.66 1.09
N LEU A 92 -0.43 9.25 0.89
CA LEU A 92 0.62 8.69 0.03
C LEU A 92 1.03 7.29 0.49
N TYR A 93 1.31 7.12 1.78
CA TYR A 93 1.71 5.84 2.34
C TYR A 93 0.59 4.80 2.26
N LEU A 94 -0.67 5.16 2.51
CA LEU A 94 -1.79 4.24 2.37
C LEU A 94 -2.00 3.80 0.92
N ASN A 95 -1.80 4.69 -0.06
CA ASN A 95 -1.85 4.34 -1.47
C ASN A 95 -0.67 3.43 -1.86
N PHE A 96 0.53 3.70 -1.36
CA PHE A 96 1.68 2.82 -1.54
C PHE A 96 1.43 1.43 -0.93
N LEU A 97 0.89 1.37 0.29
CA LEU A 97 0.50 0.09 0.90
C LEU A 97 -0.55 -0.65 0.08
N ASN A 98 -1.58 0.05 -0.40
CA ASN A 98 -2.61 -0.56 -1.24
C ASN A 98 -2.02 -1.14 -2.53
N TYR A 99 -1.00 -0.49 -3.11
CA TYR A 99 -0.28 -0.98 -4.27
C TYR A 99 0.57 -2.21 -3.94
N VAL A 100 1.50 -2.10 -2.99
CA VAL A 100 2.48 -3.16 -2.71
C VAL A 100 1.82 -4.43 -2.12
N LEU A 101 0.73 -4.29 -1.36
CA LEU A 101 0.04 -5.42 -0.76
C LEU A 101 -0.70 -6.29 -1.78
N LEU A 102 -1.00 -5.80 -2.99
CA LEU A 102 -1.64 -6.59 -4.03
C LEU A 102 -0.76 -7.76 -4.47
N TYR A 103 0.54 -7.52 -4.63
CA TYR A 103 1.54 -8.54 -4.99
C TYR A 103 1.51 -9.74 -4.04
N PHE A 104 1.47 -9.46 -2.74
CA PHE A 104 1.51 -10.49 -1.72
C PHE A 104 0.13 -11.10 -1.46
N HIS A 105 -0.96 -10.37 -1.70
CA HIS A 105 -2.30 -10.86 -1.43
C HIS A 105 -2.62 -12.11 -2.27
N ASP A 106 -2.31 -12.07 -3.56
CA ASP A 106 -2.67 -13.15 -4.48
C ASP A 106 -1.76 -14.37 -4.30
N ILE A 107 -0.46 -14.17 -4.06
CA ILE A 107 0.45 -15.26 -3.67
C ILE A 107 -0.01 -15.90 -2.37
N ASN A 108 -0.33 -15.10 -1.33
CA ASN A 108 -0.77 -15.63 -0.05
C ASN A 108 -2.06 -16.46 -0.17
N LYS A 109 -2.97 -16.06 -1.07
CA LYS A 109 -4.20 -16.81 -1.35
C LYS A 109 -3.90 -18.16 -1.99
N GLU A 110 -2.97 -18.22 -2.95
CA GLU A 110 -2.56 -19.50 -3.56
C GLU A 110 -1.80 -20.40 -2.60
N MET A 111 -0.92 -19.84 -1.76
CA MET A 111 -0.18 -20.61 -0.75
C MET A 111 -1.09 -21.24 0.31
N GLN A 112 -2.30 -20.70 0.51
CA GLN A 112 -3.31 -21.24 1.42
C GLN A 112 -4.29 -22.21 0.73
N SER A 113 -4.02 -22.60 -0.52
CA SER A 113 -4.81 -23.59 -1.25
C SER A 113 -4.69 -24.97 -0.61
N GLU A 114 -5.81 -25.69 -0.50
CA GLU A 114 -5.85 -27.07 0.00
C GLU A 114 -5.23 -28.07 -1.00
N SER A 115 -5.22 -27.73 -2.30
CA SER A 115 -4.58 -28.55 -3.34
C SER A 115 -3.11 -28.13 -3.57
N PRO A 116 -2.19 -29.08 -3.85
CA PRO A 116 -0.80 -28.77 -4.17
C PRO A 116 -0.70 -28.06 -5.54
N LYS A 117 -0.14 -26.84 -5.54
CA LYS A 117 0.03 -26.00 -6.73
C LYS A 117 1.48 -25.57 -6.94
N LEU A 118 2.46 -26.40 -6.55
CA LEU A 118 3.87 -26.03 -6.53
C LEU A 118 4.38 -25.52 -7.90
N TYR A 119 3.96 -26.18 -9.00
CA TYR A 119 4.33 -25.80 -10.36
C TYR A 119 3.85 -24.39 -10.75
N LEU A 120 2.67 -23.97 -10.28
CA LEU A 120 2.14 -22.61 -10.48
C LEU A 120 2.75 -21.60 -9.52
N LEU A 121 3.04 -22.05 -8.30
CA LEU A 121 3.51 -21.18 -7.23
C LEU A 121 4.89 -20.61 -7.57
N TYR A 122 5.77 -21.44 -8.14
CA TYR A 122 7.09 -20.99 -8.59
C TYR A 122 6.99 -19.85 -9.60
N GLU A 123 6.25 -20.07 -10.69
CA GLU A 123 6.04 -19.07 -11.74
C GLU A 123 5.45 -17.77 -11.19
N ARG A 124 4.47 -17.86 -10.27
CA ARG A 124 3.84 -16.70 -9.64
C ARG A 124 4.78 -15.93 -8.71
N ILE A 125 5.58 -16.64 -7.91
CA ILE A 125 6.58 -16.03 -7.03
C ILE A 125 7.63 -15.32 -7.86
N PHE A 126 8.17 -15.99 -8.89
CA PHE A 126 9.17 -15.41 -9.77
C PHE A 126 8.65 -14.17 -10.50
N THR A 127 7.44 -14.25 -11.08
CA THR A 127 6.78 -13.11 -11.74
C THR A 127 6.64 -11.93 -10.78
N THR A 128 6.19 -12.19 -9.54
CA THR A 128 6.03 -11.14 -8.53
C THR A 128 7.36 -10.56 -8.09
N TYR A 129 8.39 -11.40 -7.90
CA TYR A 129 9.74 -10.95 -7.59
C TYR A 129 10.28 -10.03 -8.69
N LYS A 130 10.17 -10.45 -9.95
CA LYS A 130 10.54 -9.63 -11.10
C LYS A 130 9.79 -8.31 -11.13
N THR A 131 8.47 -8.30 -10.95
CA THR A 131 7.67 -7.06 -10.93
C THR A 131 8.08 -6.11 -9.79
N ILE A 132 8.46 -6.65 -8.63
CA ILE A 132 9.00 -5.82 -7.54
C ILE A 132 10.34 -5.21 -7.94
N LEU A 133 11.24 -5.97 -8.57
CA LEU A 133 12.51 -5.46 -9.07
C LEU A 133 12.30 -4.37 -10.13
N GLU A 134 11.36 -4.54 -11.06
CA GLU A 134 11.01 -3.54 -12.09
C GLU A 134 10.62 -2.17 -11.52
N CYS A 135 10.24 -2.11 -10.23
CA CYS A 135 9.90 -0.84 -9.58
C CYS A 135 11.12 0.02 -9.25
N PHE A 136 12.32 -0.55 -9.14
CA PHE A 136 13.52 0.17 -8.66
C PHE A 136 14.85 -0.25 -9.30
N ILE A 137 14.89 -1.34 -10.06
CA ILE A 137 16.06 -1.81 -10.80
C ILE A 137 16.00 -1.31 -12.24
N LYS A 138 17.16 -0.94 -12.77
CA LYS A 138 17.38 -0.56 -14.16
C LYS A 138 16.85 -1.63 -15.14
N PRO A 139 16.01 -1.27 -16.13
CA PRO A 139 15.41 -2.23 -17.07
C PRO A 139 16.43 -3.07 -17.84
N GLU A 140 17.62 -2.52 -18.11
CA GLU A 140 18.70 -3.17 -18.86
C GLU A 140 19.21 -4.43 -18.15
N LEU A 141 19.09 -4.49 -16.82
CA LEU A 141 19.52 -5.62 -16.01
C LEU A 141 18.46 -6.72 -15.92
N LEU A 142 17.19 -6.39 -16.20
CA LEU A 142 16.03 -7.29 -16.09
C LEU A 142 15.59 -7.86 -17.45
N GLN A 143 16.34 -7.60 -18.52
CA GLN A 143 16.07 -8.08 -19.87
C GLN A 143 17.32 -8.74 -20.45
N LEU A 144 17.12 -9.70 -21.36
CA LEU A 144 18.23 -10.26 -22.13
C LEU A 144 18.67 -9.25 -23.19
N THR A 145 19.99 -9.09 -23.37
CA THR A 145 20.55 -8.33 -24.49
C THR A 145 20.30 -9.07 -25.81
N GLU A 146 20.39 -8.37 -26.93
CA GLU A 146 20.23 -9.00 -28.25
C GLU A 146 21.28 -10.10 -28.49
N ASP A 147 22.49 -9.92 -27.97
CA ASP A 147 23.57 -10.93 -28.05
C ASP A 147 23.25 -12.20 -27.23
N GLU A 148 22.62 -12.04 -26.06
CA GLU A 148 22.19 -13.15 -25.21
C GLU A 148 21.05 -13.95 -25.87
N LYS A 149 20.13 -13.26 -26.56
CA LYS A 149 18.99 -13.89 -27.27
C LYS A 149 19.43 -14.75 -28.44
N ASN A 150 20.50 -14.36 -29.15
CA ASN A 150 20.96 -15.04 -30.36
C ASN A 150 21.76 -16.33 -30.08
N SER A 151 22.18 -16.58 -28.84
CA SER A 151 23.15 -17.64 -28.51
C SER A 151 22.57 -18.92 -27.90
N ARG A 152 21.26 -19.02 -27.58
CA ARG A 152 20.76 -20.08 -26.66
C ARG A 152 19.41 -20.71 -27.01
N LYS A 153 19.16 -21.89 -26.43
CA LYS A 153 17.98 -22.77 -26.69
C LYS A 153 16.73 -22.42 -25.86
N ASP A 154 16.85 -21.84 -24.66
CA ASP A 154 15.71 -21.51 -23.77
C ASP A 154 15.89 -20.14 -23.11
N LEU A 155 15.29 -19.13 -23.75
CA LEU A 155 15.35 -17.73 -23.33
C LEU A 155 14.72 -17.48 -21.95
N ASN A 156 13.74 -18.27 -21.54
CA ASN A 156 13.04 -18.06 -20.28
C ASN A 156 13.92 -18.47 -19.11
N LEU A 157 14.55 -19.64 -19.21
CA LEU A 157 15.47 -20.14 -18.19
C LEU A 157 16.72 -19.25 -18.07
N ASP A 158 17.22 -18.72 -19.18
CA ASP A 158 18.36 -17.80 -19.18
C ASP A 158 18.03 -16.47 -18.49
N LEU A 159 16.86 -15.90 -18.80
CA LEU A 159 16.39 -14.67 -18.15
C LEU A 159 16.16 -14.87 -16.65
N GLU A 160 15.57 -16.01 -16.29
CA GLU A 160 15.35 -16.39 -14.90
C GLU A 160 16.66 -16.48 -14.13
N ASN A 161 17.65 -17.20 -14.66
CA ASN A 161 18.98 -17.30 -14.06
C ASN A 161 19.67 -15.93 -13.95
N LYS A 162 19.53 -15.06 -14.96
CA LYS A 162 20.08 -13.70 -14.92
C LYS A 162 19.47 -12.88 -13.78
N ILE A 163 18.15 -12.93 -13.64
CA ILE A 163 17.42 -12.19 -12.60
C ILE A 163 17.71 -12.74 -11.21
N LEU A 164 17.78 -14.07 -11.04
CA LEU A 164 18.05 -14.70 -9.74
C LEU A 164 19.49 -14.47 -9.25
N ASN A 165 20.45 -14.29 -10.16
CA ASN A 165 21.84 -13.97 -9.83
C ASN A 165 22.12 -12.46 -9.77
N LEU A 166 21.10 -11.62 -9.91
CA LEU A 166 21.25 -10.16 -9.85
C LEU A 166 21.60 -9.71 -8.42
N GLU A 167 22.66 -8.93 -8.28
CA GLU A 167 22.99 -8.23 -7.03
C GLU A 167 22.05 -7.03 -6.82
N TYR A 168 20.82 -7.29 -6.38
CA TYR A 168 19.79 -6.26 -6.18
C TYR A 168 20.15 -5.26 -5.06
N GLU A 169 21.11 -5.57 -4.19
CA GLU A 169 21.57 -4.68 -3.12
C GLU A 169 22.56 -3.60 -3.62
N ASN A 170 23.14 -3.79 -4.80
CA ASN A 170 24.05 -2.83 -5.38
C ASN A 170 23.28 -1.61 -5.91
N LYS A 171 23.49 -0.46 -5.26
CA LYS A 171 22.83 0.80 -5.59
C LYS A 171 23.10 1.29 -7.02
N GLN A 172 24.17 0.85 -7.66
CA GLN A 172 24.46 1.22 -9.06
C GLN A 172 23.46 0.60 -10.05
N HIS A 173 22.80 -0.49 -9.65
CA HIS A 173 21.75 -1.17 -10.42
C HIS A 173 20.39 -0.51 -10.27
N HIS A 174 20.25 0.46 -9.35
CA HIS A 174 18.96 1.10 -9.08
C HIS A 174 18.74 2.26 -10.04
N VAL A 175 17.46 2.52 -10.35
CA VAL A 175 17.03 3.74 -11.04
C VAL A 175 17.19 4.95 -10.11
N SER A 176 17.11 6.16 -10.66
CA SER A 176 17.09 7.37 -9.83
C SER A 176 15.84 7.42 -8.95
N ILE A 177 15.88 8.17 -7.85
CA ILE A 177 14.76 8.20 -6.88
C ILE A 177 13.46 8.72 -7.51
N GLU A 178 13.57 9.58 -8.52
CA GLU A 178 12.48 10.14 -9.30
C GLU A 178 11.82 9.12 -10.24
N GLU A 179 12.58 8.09 -10.63
CA GLU A 179 12.14 7.02 -11.54
C GLU A 179 11.58 5.80 -10.79
N ILE A 180 11.70 5.75 -9.46
CA ILE A 180 11.14 4.66 -8.66
C ILE A 180 9.61 4.64 -8.80
N TYR A 181 9.09 3.50 -9.28
CA TYR A 181 7.67 3.32 -9.44
C TYR A 181 7.01 2.85 -8.13
N LEU A 182 6.20 3.72 -7.54
CA LEU A 182 5.50 3.48 -6.26
C LEU A 182 3.99 3.21 -6.44
N GLY A 183 3.56 2.99 -7.68
CA GLY A 183 2.15 2.83 -8.06
C GLY A 183 1.49 4.12 -8.55
N GLY A 184 0.59 4.00 -9.53
CA GLY A 184 -0.02 5.14 -10.23
C GLY A 184 -0.74 6.14 -9.32
N ASN A 185 -1.41 5.69 -8.25
CA ASN A 185 -2.07 6.59 -7.31
C ASN A 185 -1.08 7.46 -6.53
N VAL A 186 0.07 6.91 -6.15
CA VAL A 186 1.11 7.66 -5.43
C VAL A 186 1.70 8.73 -6.34
N ILE A 187 2.02 8.38 -7.59
CA ILE A 187 2.53 9.33 -8.59
C ILE A 187 1.50 10.45 -8.84
N SER A 188 0.23 10.11 -9.01
CA SER A 188 -0.84 11.09 -9.19
C SER A 188 -0.95 12.07 -8.00
N LEU A 189 -0.84 11.57 -6.77
CA LEU A 189 -0.86 12.39 -5.56
C LEU A 189 0.37 13.30 -5.44
N LEU A 190 1.56 12.78 -5.75
CA LEU A 190 2.79 13.59 -5.78
C LEU A 190 2.71 14.71 -6.81
N LEU A 191 2.21 14.42 -8.02
CA LEU A 191 1.99 15.42 -9.06
C LEU A 191 0.98 16.48 -8.62
N LYS A 192 -0.14 16.08 -8.00
CA LYS A 192 -1.12 17.03 -7.43
C LYS A 192 -0.49 17.94 -6.38
N GLN A 193 0.34 17.40 -5.49
CA GLN A 193 1.02 18.20 -4.47
C GLN A 193 2.05 19.15 -5.09
N TYR A 194 2.82 18.70 -6.06
CA TYR A 194 3.80 19.53 -6.78
C TYR A 194 3.15 20.64 -7.60
N LEU A 195 2.08 20.33 -8.33
CA LEU A 195 1.33 21.32 -9.13
C LEU A 195 0.49 22.26 -8.25
N GLY A 196 -0.06 21.77 -7.15
CA GLY A 196 -0.78 22.58 -6.16
C GLY A 196 0.12 23.57 -5.41
N MET A 197 1.43 23.32 -5.33
CA MET A 197 2.42 24.29 -4.84
C MET A 197 2.75 25.40 -5.85
N LYS A 198 2.48 25.19 -7.15
CA LYS A 198 2.75 26.20 -8.21
C LYS A 198 1.64 27.25 -8.38
N TRP A 199 0.49 27.08 -7.71
CA TRP A 199 -0.61 28.05 -7.69
C TRP A 199 -0.85 28.56 -6.26
N LYS A 200 0.08 29.38 -5.77
CA LYS A 200 -0.12 30.30 -4.63
C LYS A 200 0.68 31.58 -4.87
#